data_AF-A0A7V9N4Y9-F1
#
_entry.id   AF-A0A7V9N4Y9-F1
#
_cell.length_a   1.000
_cell.length_b   1.000
_cell.length_c   1.000
_cell.angle_alpha   90.00
_cell.angle_beta   90.00
_cell.angle_gamma   90.00
#
_symmetry.space_group_name_H-M   'P 1'
#
loop_
_entity.id
_entity.type
_entity.pdbx_description
1 polymer ?
#
loop_
_entity_poly.entity_id
_entity_poly.type
_entity_poly.pdbx_seq_one_letter_code
_entity_poly.pdbx_strand_id
1 'polypeptide(L)' 'DAVMATIVSRAFFGHDQLLTIHLDSGHALKARLGAYGGFRPGDRVSVSVRGGALAYPHEQ' A
#
# COMPACT_ATOMS: atom_id res chain seq x y z
N ASP A 1 7.42 -4.99 -11.22
CA ASP A 1 6.21 -5.85 -11.26
C ASP A 1 5.27 -5.53 -10.12
N ALA A 2 3.98 -5.85 -10.29
CA ALA A 2 3.01 -5.74 -9.22
C ALA A 2 3.11 -6.94 -8.28
N VAL A 3 2.93 -6.73 -6.98
CA VAL A 3 2.93 -7.77 -5.96
C VAL A 3 1.54 -7.88 -5.32
N MET A 4 1.18 -9.09 -4.91
CA MET A 4 -0.12 -9.32 -4.26
C MET A 4 -0.08 -8.99 -2.78
N ALA A 5 -1.23 -8.50 -2.29
CA ALA A 5 -1.38 -8.07 -0.91
C ALA A 5 -2.85 -8.13 -0.44
N THR A 6 -3.04 -8.03 0.88
CA THR A 6 -4.35 -7.88 1.53
C THR A 6 -4.44 -6.53 2.22
N ILE A 7 -5.56 -5.84 2.05
CA ILE A 7 -5.89 -4.66 2.86
C ILE A 7 -6.27 -5.12 4.27
N VAL A 8 -5.56 -4.65 5.30
CA VAL A 8 -5.86 -5.03 6.69
C VAL A 8 -6.64 -3.95 7.42
N SER A 9 -6.47 -2.68 7.06
CA SER A 9 -7.27 -1.59 7.63
C SER A 9 -7.34 -0.37 6.71
N ARG A 10 -8.35 0.47 6.95
CA ARG A 10 -8.57 1.75 6.26
C ARG A 10 -9.00 2.82 7.25
N ALA A 11 -8.37 3.97 7.19
CA ALA A 11 -8.77 5.19 7.89
C ALA A 11 -8.99 6.32 6.89
N PHE A 12 -9.96 7.20 7.15
CA PHE A 12 -10.25 8.36 6.30
C PHE A 12 -9.76 9.65 6.96
N PHE A 13 -9.16 10.54 6.16
CA PHE A 13 -8.70 11.86 6.59
C PHE A 13 -9.21 12.92 5.59
N GLY A 14 -10.52 13.18 5.63
CA GLY A 14 -11.17 14.08 4.68
C GLY A 14 -11.16 13.52 3.26
N HIS A 15 -10.35 14.10 2.37
CA HIS A 15 -10.29 13.73 0.95
C HIS A 15 -9.37 12.56 0.65
N ASP A 16 -8.60 12.09 1.63
CA ASP A 16 -7.72 10.93 1.46
C ASP A 16 -8.09 9.78 2.41
N GLN A 17 -7.55 8.62 2.08
CA GLN A 17 -7.62 7.43 2.91
C GLN A 17 -6.22 6.89 3.11
N LEU A 18 -5.93 6.42 4.32
CA LEU A 18 -4.74 5.67 4.64
C LEU A 18 -5.11 4.18 4.70
N LEU A 19 -4.51 3.41 3.80
CA LEU A 19 -4.61 1.96 3.79
C LEU A 19 -3.40 1.37 4.52
N THR A 20 -3.66 0.42 5.42
CA THR A 20 -2.63 -0.51 5.88
C THR A 20 -2.77 -1.80 5.08
N ILE A 21 -1.67 -2.26 4.50
CA ILE A 21 -1.62 -3.35 3.54
C ILE A 21 -0.55 -4.34 3.99
N HIS A 22 -0.86 -5.64 3.99
CA HIS A 22 0.13 -6.70 4.16
C HIS A 22 0.45 -7.31 2.80
N LEU A 23 1.70 -7.19 2.37
CA LEU A 23 2.21 -7.87 1.18
C LEU A 23 2.29 -9.37 1.45
N ASP A 24 2.10 -10.19 0.42
CA ASP A 24 2.25 -11.64 0.53
C ASP A 24 3.70 -12.06 0.90
N SER A 25 4.68 -11.17 0.69
CA SER A 25 6.06 -11.35 1.15
C SER A 25 6.23 -11.22 2.67
N GLY A 26 5.18 -10.86 3.42
CA GLY A 26 5.20 -10.66 4.88
C GLY A 26 5.44 -9.22 5.33
N HIS A 27 5.84 -8.32 4.43
CA HIS A 27 6.03 -6.91 4.77
C HIS A 27 4.70 -6.15 4.90
N ALA A 28 4.64 -5.21 5.83
CA ALA A 28 3.52 -4.27 5.95
C ALA A 28 3.85 -2.92 5.29
N LEU A 29 2.89 -2.36 4.55
CA LEU A 29 2.96 -1.04 3.96
C LEU A 29 1.80 -0.16 4.44
N LYS A 30 2.04 1.15 4.49
CA LYS A 30 0.99 2.16 4.61
C LYS A 30 0.98 2.98 3.33
N ALA A 31 -0.18 3.06 2.68
CA ALA A 31 -0.35 3.80 1.44
C ALA A 31 -1.48 4.83 1.61
N ARG A 32 -1.18 6.10 1.35
CA ARG A 32 -2.19 7.17 1.30
C ARG A 32 -2.67 7.34 -0.14
N LEU A 33 -3.97 7.23 -0.34
CA LEU A 33 -4.64 7.37 -1.63
C LEU A 33 -5.75 8.42 -1.52
N GLY A 34 -6.16 9.01 -2.64
CA GLY A 34 -7.34 9.88 -2.68
C GLY A 34 -8.63 9.13 -2.33
N ALA A 35 -9.74 9.89 -2.30
CA ALA A 35 -11.07 9.38 -2.02
C ALA A 35 -11.53 8.38 -3.10
N TYR A 36 -11.29 7.09 -2.85
CA TYR A 36 -11.79 5.97 -3.63
C TYR A 36 -12.51 5.00 -2.70
N GLY A 37 -13.81 4.82 -2.88
CA GLY A 37 -14.63 4.05 -1.94
C GLY A 37 -14.42 2.53 -1.99
N GLY A 38 -13.80 2.00 -3.04
CA GLY A 38 -13.85 0.58 -3.37
C GLY A 38 -12.97 -0.35 -2.53
N PHE A 39 -12.05 0.17 -1.71
CA PHE A 39 -11.15 -0.66 -0.90
C PHE A 39 -11.74 -1.02 0.46
N ARG A 40 -11.71 -2.28 0.87
CA ARG A 40 -12.20 -2.75 2.17
C ARG A 40 -11.16 -3.65 2.84
N PRO A 41 -11.13 -3.70 4.19
CA PRO A 41 -10.37 -4.74 4.88
C PRO A 41 -10.78 -6.13 4.38
N GLY A 42 -9.80 -6.98 4.10
CA GLY A 42 -9.97 -8.29 3.49
C GLY A 42 -9.81 -8.31 1.96
N ASP A 43 -9.91 -7.17 1.28
CA ASP A 43 -9.75 -7.12 -0.17
C ASP A 43 -8.33 -7.55 -0.60
N ARG A 44 -8.28 -8.34 -1.67
CA ARG A 44 -7.04 -8.72 -2.35
C ARG A 44 -6.72 -7.70 -3.43
N VAL A 45 -5.51 -7.17 -3.39
CA VAL A 45 -5.08 -6.08 -4.28
C VAL A 45 -3.70 -6.34 -4.86
N SER A 46 -3.47 -5.84 -6.07
CA SER A 46 -2.15 -5.72 -6.65
C SER A 46 -1.53 -4.38 -6.27
N VAL A 47 -0.31 -4.39 -5.74
CA VAL A 47 0.47 -3.21 -5.37
C VAL A 47 1.61 -3.04 -6.36
N SER A 48 1.76 -1.83 -6.92
CA SER A 48 2.83 -1.51 -7.87
C SER A 48 3.43 -0.15 -7.56
N VAL A 49 4.75 -0.02 -7.72
CA VAL A 49 5.42 1.29 -7.76
C VAL A 49 5.31 1.85 -9.18
N ARG A 50 4.88 3.11 -9.29
CA ARG A 50 4.92 3.85 -10.56
C ARG A 50 6.26 4.58 -10.66
N GLY A 51 6.95 4.42 -11.78
CA GLY A 51 8.30 4.99 -11.98
C GLY A 51 9.40 4.15 -11.34
N GLY A 52 10.63 4.68 -11.35
CA GLY A 52 11.80 4.03 -10.76
C GLY A 52 11.91 4.28 -9.25
N ALA A 53 12.44 3.29 -8.53
CA ALA A 53 12.82 3.46 -7.13
C ALA A 53 14.26 4.01 -7.05
N LEU A 54 14.48 4.99 -6.18
CA LEU A 54 15.83 5.43 -5.83
C LEU A 54 16.39 4.51 -4.75
N ALA A 55 17.60 4.01 -4.97
CA ALA A 55 18.35 3.24 -3.98
C ALA A 55 19.59 4.04 -3.59
N TYR A 56 19.81 4.18 -2.28
CA TYR A 56 20.99 4.83 -1.72
C TYR A 56 21.87 3.77 -1.04
N PRO A 57 23.21 3.94 -1.02
CA PRO A 57 24.09 3.05 -0.29
C PRO A 57 23.72 3.02 1.21
N HIS A 58 23.82 1.84 1.83
CA HIS A 58 23.71 1.70 3.28
C HIS A 58 25.13 1.56 3.85
N GLU A 59 25.59 2.57 4.60
CA GLU A 59 26.82 2.43 5.41
C GLU A 59 26.53 1.42 6.53
N GLN A 60 27.40 0.41 6.67
CA GLN A 60 27.29 -0.62 7.70
C GLN A 60 27.87 -0.13 9.02
#